data_AF-A0A522IP37-F1
#
_entry.id   AF-A0A522IP37-F1
#
_cell.length_a   1.000
_cell.length_b   1.000
_cell.length_c   1.000
_cell.angle_alpha   90.00
_cell.angle_beta   90.00
_cell.angle_gamma   90.00
#
_symmetry.space_group_name_H-M   'P 1'
#
loop_
_entity.id
_entity.type
_entity.pdbx_description
1 polymer ?
#
loop_
_entity_poly.entity_id
_entity_poly.type
_entity_poly.pdbx_seq_one_letter_code
_entity_poly.pdbx_strand_id
1 'polypeptide(L)'
;MPDHRNPMLCPIVPLAPTDASEPTRVALGRVSTDIRLLHALRRQQVKCIHGQDFIDARAYEREIDALACRIDGFLEALSCVGAISAMVAVVYHRAAGTAQRPINVDGPSGGTSQAYNDWRTMVERLYVDSATTVDDVHSDA
;
A
#
# COMPACT_ATOMS: atom_id res chain seq x y z
N MET A 1 -19.65 -3.24 24.54
CA MET A 1 -18.37 -3.82 24.11
C MET A 1 -18.21 -3.54 22.62
N PRO A 2 -17.50 -2.50 22.16
CA PRO A 2 -17.16 -2.41 20.76
C PRO A 2 -15.80 -3.09 20.56
N ASP A 3 -15.88 -4.36 20.18
CA ASP A 3 -14.77 -5.13 19.62
C ASP A 3 -14.52 -4.61 18.18
N HIS A 4 -14.08 -3.36 18.05
CA HIS A 4 -13.55 -2.85 16.79
C HIS A 4 -12.07 -3.18 16.76
N ARG A 5 -11.76 -4.48 16.62
CA ARG A 5 -10.40 -4.91 16.26
C ARG A 5 -10.05 -4.20 14.97
N ASN A 6 -9.24 -3.16 15.10
CA ASN A 6 -8.69 -2.43 13.97
C ASN A 6 -8.08 -3.48 13.01
N PRO A 7 -8.59 -3.65 11.78
CA PRO A 7 -8.14 -4.71 10.87
C PRO A 7 -6.64 -4.63 10.53
N MET A 8 -5.97 -3.54 10.94
CA MET A 8 -4.52 -3.39 10.89
C MET A 8 -3.74 -4.17 11.95
N LEU A 9 -4.38 -4.70 13.01
CA LEU A 9 -3.69 -5.31 14.16
C LEU A 9 -3.24 -6.76 13.93
N CYS A 10 -3.81 -7.49 12.95
CA CYS A 10 -3.38 -8.83 12.58
C CYS A 10 -3.61 -9.05 11.08
N PRO A 11 -2.58 -8.90 10.22
CA PRO A 11 -2.76 -9.21 8.80
C PRO A 11 -3.09 -10.70 8.67
N ILE A 12 -4.22 -11.01 8.05
CA ILE A 12 -4.51 -12.38 7.62
C ILE A 12 -3.58 -12.64 6.44
N VAL A 13 -2.43 -13.25 6.72
CA VAL A 13 -1.43 -13.60 5.71
C VAL A 13 -1.76 -15.02 5.24
N PRO A 14 -2.09 -15.20 3.95
CA PRO A 14 -2.41 -16.51 3.42
C PRO A 14 -1.19 -17.42 3.49
N LEU A 15 -1.42 -18.70 3.76
CA LEU A 15 -0.40 -19.74 3.63
C LEU A 15 -0.44 -20.31 2.21
N ALA A 16 0.73 -20.72 1.71
CA ALA A 16 0.80 -21.41 0.43
C ALA A 16 -0.01 -22.71 0.49
N PRO A 17 -0.76 -23.08 -0.57
CA PRO A 17 -1.48 -24.34 -0.64
C PRO A 17 -0.54 -25.53 -0.46
N THR A 18 -0.96 -26.55 0.31
CA THR A 18 -0.13 -27.73 0.62
C THR A 18 0.10 -28.64 -0.58
N ASP A 19 -0.80 -28.58 -1.56
CA ASP A 19 -0.76 -29.27 -2.85
C ASP A 19 0.09 -28.55 -3.91
N ALA A 20 0.55 -27.32 -3.62
CA ALA A 20 1.40 -26.58 -4.55
C ALA A 20 2.82 -27.16 -4.63
N SER A 21 3.43 -27.05 -5.81
CA SER A 21 4.82 -27.42 -6.02
C SER A 21 5.76 -26.62 -5.11
N GLU A 22 6.90 -27.20 -4.73
CA GLU A 22 7.92 -26.51 -3.90
C GLU A 22 8.29 -25.10 -4.40
N PRO A 23 8.59 -24.86 -5.70
CA PRO A 23 8.88 -23.52 -6.17
C PRO A 23 7.70 -22.55 -6.00
N THR A 24 6.46 -23.03 -6.18
CA THR A 24 5.25 -22.23 -5.96
C THR A 24 5.07 -21.91 -4.48
N ARG A 25 5.34 -22.87 -3.58
CA ARG A 25 5.27 -22.64 -2.13
C ARG A 25 6.31 -21.61 -1.67
N VAL A 26 7.54 -21.68 -2.18
CA VAL A 26 8.59 -20.69 -1.91
C VAL A 26 8.18 -19.30 -2.44
N ALA A 27 7.66 -19.25 -3.67
CA ALA A 27 7.17 -18.02 -4.30
C ALA A 27 6.05 -17.37 -3.47
N LEU A 28 5.02 -18.13 -3.10
CA LEU A 28 3.92 -17.65 -2.26
C LEU A 28 4.37 -17.30 -0.83
N GLY A 29 5.41 -17.95 -0.31
CA GLY A 29 6.07 -17.57 0.94
C GLY A 29 6.70 -16.18 0.89
N ARG A 30 7.29 -15.80 -0.25
CA ARG A 30 7.77 -14.43 -0.48
C ARG A 30 6.63 -13.42 -0.53
N VAL A 31 5.57 -13.72 -1.29
CA VAL A 31 4.36 -12.85 -1.34
C VAL A 31 3.75 -12.68 0.06
N SER A 32 3.71 -13.75 0.85
CA SER A 32 3.24 -13.70 2.24
C SER A 32 4.08 -12.76 3.12
N THR A 33 5.39 -12.71 2.88
CA THR A 33 6.32 -11.80 3.56
C THR A 33 6.12 -10.36 3.11
N ASP A 34 5.94 -10.15 1.81
CA ASP A 34 5.66 -8.83 1.24
C ASP A 34 4.32 -8.27 1.76
N ILE A 35 3.28 -9.10 1.90
CA ILE A 35 2.02 -8.70 2.53
C ILE A 35 2.25 -8.27 3.99
N ARG A 36 3.06 -9.01 4.77
CA ARG A 36 3.38 -8.59 6.16
C ARG A 36 4.06 -7.23 6.20
N LEU A 37 5.02 -7.01 5.29
CA LEU A 37 5.72 -5.74 5.17
C LEU A 37 4.75 -4.62 4.77
N LEU A 38 3.87 -4.84 3.80
CA LEU A 38 2.85 -3.89 3.36
C LEU A 38 1.99 -3.41 4.53
N HIS A 39 1.53 -4.34 5.37
CA HIS A 39 0.79 -4.01 6.59
C HIS A 39 1.63 -3.29 7.65
N ALA A 40 2.93 -3.60 7.76
CA ALA A 40 3.83 -2.89 8.67
C ALA A 40 4.07 -1.44 8.24
N LEU A 41 4.34 -1.21 6.96
CA LEU A 41 4.47 0.12 6.38
C LEU A 41 3.18 0.92 6.57
N ARG A 42 2.02 0.29 6.34
CA ARG A 42 0.73 0.95 6.57
C ARG A 42 0.56 1.41 8.01
N ARG A 43 0.94 0.58 8.99
CA ARG A 43 0.91 0.97 10.41
C ARG A 43 1.85 2.11 10.73
N GLN A 44 3.04 2.18 10.12
CA GLN A 44 3.95 3.30 10.34
C GLN A 44 3.43 4.59 9.72
N GLN A 45 2.91 4.52 8.50
CA GLN A 45 2.26 5.66 7.85
C GLN A 45 1.14 6.26 8.72
N VAL A 46 0.30 5.41 9.31
CA VAL A 46 -0.78 5.85 10.23
C VAL A 46 -0.22 6.62 11.41
N LYS A 47 0.90 6.17 11.99
CA LYS A 47 1.54 6.89 13.11
C LYS A 47 2.08 8.25 12.66
N CYS A 48 2.70 8.34 11.49
CA CYS A 48 3.15 9.61 10.92
C CYS A 48 1.98 10.57 10.68
N ILE A 49 0.87 10.10 10.10
CA ILE A 49 -0.34 10.93 9.90
C ILE A 49 -0.90 11.39 11.25
N HIS A 50 -0.94 10.51 12.26
CA HIS A 50 -1.38 10.85 13.61
C HIS A 50 -0.48 11.89 14.28
N GLY A 51 0.85 11.78 14.10
CA GLY A 51 1.86 12.71 14.60
C GLY A 51 2.05 13.98 13.76
N GLN A 52 1.33 14.09 12.63
CA GLN A 52 1.47 15.16 11.62
C GLN A 52 2.83 15.21 10.91
N ASP A 53 3.57 14.10 10.90
CA ASP A 53 4.81 13.91 10.15
C ASP A 53 4.52 13.58 8.67
N PHE A 54 3.96 14.55 7.93
CA PHE A 54 3.40 14.30 6.60
C PHE A 54 4.42 13.93 5.52
N ILE A 55 5.69 14.35 5.67
CA ILE A 55 6.79 13.98 4.76
C ILE A 55 7.02 12.47 4.83
N ASP A 56 7.19 11.92 6.03
CA ASP A 56 7.38 10.49 6.25
C ASP A 56 6.12 9.70 5.87
N ALA A 57 4.94 10.24 6.17
CA ALA A 57 3.68 9.62 5.74
C ALA A 57 3.60 9.48 4.21
N ARG A 58 4.08 10.45 3.43
CA ARG A 58 4.15 10.39 1.96
C ARG A 58 5.25 9.45 1.47
N ALA A 59 6.38 9.35 2.17
CA ALA A 59 7.41 8.36 1.85
C ALA A 59 6.86 6.93 1.99
N TYR A 60 6.17 6.63 3.10
CA TYR A 60 5.52 5.34 3.29
C TYR A 60 4.42 5.07 2.26
N GLU A 61 3.65 6.08 1.84
CA GLU A 61 2.63 5.92 0.78
C GLU A 61 3.25 5.36 -0.51
N ARG A 62 4.38 5.94 -0.95
CA ARG A 62 5.09 5.49 -2.15
C ARG A 62 5.63 4.08 -2.01
N GLU A 63 6.17 3.73 -0.84
CA GLU A 63 6.66 2.38 -0.58
C GLU A 63 5.51 1.35 -0.57
N ILE A 64 4.37 1.71 0.00
CA ILE A 64 3.15 0.89 0.00
C ILE A 64 2.68 0.65 -1.44
N ASP A 65 2.59 1.70 -2.26
CA ASP A 65 2.16 1.59 -3.66
C ASP A 65 3.13 0.74 -4.50
N ALA A 66 4.44 0.91 -4.31
CA ALA A 66 5.44 0.12 -5.02
C ALA A 66 5.39 -1.37 -4.64
N LEU A 67 5.22 -1.67 -3.35
CA LEU A 67 5.14 -3.04 -2.84
C LEU A 67 3.82 -3.72 -3.26
N ALA A 68 2.72 -2.97 -3.25
CA ALA A 68 1.43 -3.36 -3.78
C ALA A 68 1.52 -3.82 -5.25
N CYS A 69 2.05 -2.96 -6.13
CA CYS A 69 2.22 -3.27 -7.55
C CYS A 69 3.09 -4.52 -7.75
N ARG A 70 4.13 -4.69 -6.93
CA ARG A 70 4.98 -5.89 -6.97
C ARG A 70 4.20 -7.15 -6.62
N ILE A 71 3.41 -7.13 -5.54
CA ILE A 71 2.57 -8.26 -5.13
C ILE A 71 1.60 -8.63 -6.26
N ASP A 72 0.92 -7.63 -6.82
CA ASP A 72 -0.07 -7.85 -7.87
C ASP A 72 0.55 -8.45 -9.13
N GLY A 73 1.66 -7.89 -9.62
CA GLY A 73 2.37 -8.43 -10.78
C GLY A 73 2.94 -9.84 -10.55
N PHE A 74 3.37 -10.15 -9.32
CA PHE A 74 3.88 -11.48 -8.99
C PHE A 74 2.77 -12.54 -8.94
N LEU A 75 1.61 -12.19 -8.39
CA LEU A 75 0.43 -13.06 -8.36
C LEU A 75 -0.13 -13.29 -9.76
N GLU A 76 -0.17 -12.24 -10.59
CA GLU A 76 -0.56 -12.33 -11.99
C GLU A 76 0.36 -13.27 -12.76
N ALA A 77 1.68 -13.13 -12.60
CA ALA A 77 2.65 -14.02 -13.24
C ALA A 77 2.45 -15.49 -12.84
N LEU A 78 2.22 -15.78 -11.55
CA LEU A 78 1.95 -17.14 -11.06
C LEU A 78 0.63 -17.70 -11.62
N SER A 79 -0.40 -16.85 -11.74
CA SER A 79 -1.68 -17.25 -12.32
C SER A 79 -1.57 -17.54 -13.81
N CYS A 80 -0.82 -16.71 -14.57
CA CYS A 80 -0.63 -16.86 -16.01
C CYS A 80 0.07 -18.16 -16.40
N VAL A 81 1.00 -18.64 -15.57
CA VAL A 81 1.68 -19.94 -15.80
C VAL A 81 0.93 -21.13 -15.19
N GLY A 82 -0.26 -20.91 -14.63
CA GLY A 82 -1.08 -21.95 -14.01
C GLY A 82 -0.48 -22.52 -12.71
N ALA A 83 0.49 -21.83 -12.09
CA ALA A 83 1.11 -22.28 -10.85
C ALA A 83 0.15 -22.15 -9.65
N ILE A 84 -0.81 -21.23 -9.73
CA ILE A 84 -1.86 -21.04 -8.72
C ILE A 84 -3.22 -20.95 -9.39
N SER A 85 -4.26 -21.36 -8.66
CA SER A 85 -5.65 -21.15 -9.11
C SER A 85 -6.07 -19.69 -8.91
N ALA A 86 -7.09 -19.25 -9.65
CA ALA A 86 -7.68 -17.93 -9.48
C ALA A 86 -8.17 -17.69 -8.03
N MET A 87 -8.66 -18.73 -7.36
CA MET A 87 -9.09 -18.65 -5.96
C MET A 87 -7.92 -18.32 -5.01
N VAL A 88 -6.76 -18.94 -5.23
CA VAL A 88 -5.55 -18.64 -4.45
C VAL A 88 -5.10 -17.20 -4.71
N ALA A 89 -5.06 -16.77 -5.97
CA ALA A 89 -4.71 -15.39 -6.31
C ALA A 89 -5.63 -14.38 -5.61
N VAL A 90 -6.96 -14.60 -5.63
CA VAL A 90 -7.95 -13.75 -4.95
C VAL A 90 -7.69 -13.63 -3.45
N VAL A 91 -7.33 -14.73 -2.77
CA VAL A 91 -7.03 -14.72 -1.33
C VAL A 91 -5.81 -13.84 -1.04
N TYR A 92 -4.75 -13.93 -1.86
CA TYR A 92 -3.56 -13.10 -1.72
C TYR A 92 -3.82 -11.62 -2.05
N HIS A 93 -4.52 -11.31 -3.14
CA HIS A 93 -4.91 -9.94 -3.47
C HIS A 93 -5.78 -9.32 -2.37
N ARG A 94 -6.72 -10.08 -1.80
CA ARG A 94 -7.54 -9.59 -0.69
C ARG A 94 -6.71 -9.27 0.54
N ALA A 95 -5.74 -10.11 0.87
CA ALA A 95 -4.83 -9.87 1.99
C ALA A 95 -3.97 -8.62 1.79
N ALA A 96 -3.46 -8.38 0.58
CA ALA A 96 -2.74 -7.16 0.23
C ALA A 96 -3.64 -5.91 0.22
N GLY A 97 -4.81 -6.00 -0.42
CA GLY A 97 -5.73 -4.88 -0.62
C GLY A 97 -6.31 -4.30 0.68
N THR A 98 -6.34 -5.06 1.77
CA THR A 98 -6.72 -4.51 3.09
C THR A 98 -5.78 -3.41 3.57
N ALA A 99 -4.49 -3.47 3.22
CA ALA A 99 -3.51 -2.44 3.60
C ALA A 99 -3.54 -1.22 2.67
N GLN A 100 -4.07 -1.34 1.45
CA GLN A 100 -4.19 -0.23 0.48
C GLN A 100 -5.40 0.68 0.74
N ARG A 101 -6.39 0.22 1.51
CA ARG A 101 -7.64 0.96 1.75
C ARG A 101 -7.39 2.34 2.37
N PRO A 102 -8.06 3.41 1.92
CA PRO A 102 -7.89 4.76 2.46
C PRO A 102 -7.92 4.77 3.99
N ILE A 103 -6.97 5.49 4.61
CA ILE A 103 -6.90 5.56 6.07
C ILE A 103 -7.80 6.70 6.54
N ASN A 104 -8.71 6.38 7.46
CA ASN A 104 -9.33 7.38 8.31
C ASN A 104 -8.69 7.29 9.69
N VAL A 105 -7.66 8.10 9.90
CA VAL A 105 -7.05 8.42 11.19
C VAL A 105 -7.74 9.66 11.75
N ASP A 106 -8.35 9.50 12.92
CA ASP A 106 -8.70 10.61 13.78
C ASP A 106 -7.56 10.83 14.78
N GLY A 107 -6.87 11.96 14.66
CA GLY A 107 -5.84 12.38 15.61
C GLY A 107 -6.44 12.99 16.88
N PRO A 108 -5.58 13.42 17.83
CA PRO A 108 -6.01 14.02 19.10
C PRO A 108 -6.87 15.27 18.93
N SER A 109 -6.71 15.97 17.80
CA SER A 109 -7.44 17.17 17.39
C SER A 109 -8.58 16.90 16.40
N GLY A 110 -8.81 15.65 16.00
CA GLY A 110 -9.70 15.28 14.90
C GLY A 110 -9.15 15.69 13.52
N GLY A 111 -9.61 15.03 12.45
CA GLY A 111 -9.36 15.48 11.08
C GLY A 111 -7.92 15.38 10.58
N THR A 112 -7.02 14.64 11.22
CA THR A 112 -5.61 14.50 10.77
C THR A 112 -5.49 13.85 9.39
N SER A 113 -6.42 12.97 9.02
CA SER A 113 -6.47 12.42 7.65
C SER A 113 -6.85 13.48 6.63
N GLN A 114 -7.75 14.40 6.98
CA GLN A 114 -8.09 15.52 6.11
C GLN A 114 -6.91 16.48 5.97
N ALA A 115 -6.24 16.83 7.07
CA ALA A 115 -5.03 17.66 7.03
C ALA A 115 -3.92 17.04 6.16
N TYR A 116 -3.71 15.72 6.25
CA TYR A 116 -2.78 15.02 5.38
C TYR A 116 -3.19 15.08 3.91
N ASN A 117 -4.47 14.85 3.59
CA ASN A 117 -4.97 14.92 2.22
C ASN A 117 -4.86 16.34 1.62
N ASP A 118 -5.16 17.36 2.43
CA ASP A 118 -5.05 18.77 2.02
C ASP A 118 -3.58 19.13 1.75
N TRP A 119 -2.67 18.73 2.66
CA TRP A 119 -1.24 18.91 2.47
C TRP A 119 -0.71 18.18 1.23
N ARG A 120 -1.13 16.93 1.03
CA ARG A 120 -0.73 16.11 -0.13
C ARG A 120 -1.17 16.77 -1.44
N THR A 121 -2.40 17.28 -1.49
CA THR A 121 -2.96 17.99 -2.66
C THR A 121 -2.19 19.28 -2.93
N MET A 122 -1.82 20.03 -1.89
CA MET A 122 -1.02 21.24 -2.01
C MET A 122 0.36 20.95 -2.61
N VAL A 123 1.05 19.92 -2.12
CA VAL A 123 2.37 19.51 -2.64
C VAL A 123 2.29 19.05 -4.10
N GLU A 124 1.25 18.29 -4.46
CA GLU A 124 1.03 17.85 -5.84
C GLU A 124 0.81 19.02 -6.79
N ARG A 125 0.04 20.04 -6.38
CA ARG A 125 -0.14 21.26 -7.17
C ARG A 125 1.17 22.02 -7.35
N LEU A 126 1.94 22.20 -6.29
CA LEU A 126 3.24 22.88 -6.37
C LEU A 126 4.21 22.18 -7.34
N TYR A 127 4.19 20.84 -7.37
CA TYR A 127 4.98 20.08 -8.33
C TYR A 127 4.51 20.31 -9.77
N VAL A 128 3.20 20.20 -10.03
CA VAL A 128 2.64 20.42 -11.38
C VAL A 128 2.89 21.85 -11.87
N ASP A 129 2.65 22.84 -11.02
CA ASP A 129 2.89 24.25 -11.34
C ASP A 129 4.37 24.47 -11.71
N SER A 130 5.30 23.90 -10.93
CA SER A 130 6.73 23.99 -11.24
C SER A 130 7.10 23.35 -12.59
N ALA A 131 6.50 22.21 -12.93
CA ALA A 131 6.75 21.54 -14.21
C ALA A 131 6.24 22.38 -15.39
N THR A 132 5.04 22.98 -15.27
CA THR A 132 4.49 23.86 -16.33
C THR A 132 5.29 25.15 -16.50
N THR A 133 5.78 25.75 -15.41
CA THR A 133 6.61 26.96 -15.51
C THR A 133 7.96 26.73 -16.18
N VAL A 134 8.51 25.50 -16.15
CA VAL A 134 9.77 25.16 -16.82
C VAL A 134 9.54 24.95 -18.32
N ASP A 135 8.42 24.35 -18.72
CA ASP A 135 8.06 24.15 -20.13
C ASP A 135 7.72 25.48 -20.83
N ASP A 136 7.10 26.43 -20.14
CA ASP A 136 6.82 27.78 -20.68
C ASP A 136 8.13 28.57 -20.94
N VAL A 137 9.14 28.43 -20.07
CA VAL A 137 10.45 29.09 -20.26
C VAL A 137 11.26 28.47 -21.42
N HIS A 138 10.99 27.22 -21.77
CA HIS A 138 11.65 26.55 -22.91
C HIS A 138 10.96 26.79 -24.27
N SER A 139 9.73 27.31 -24.26
CA SER A 139 8.95 27.57 -25.48
C SER A 139 9.13 29.00 -26.03
N ASP A 140 9.81 29.88 -25.29
CA ASP A 140 10.09 31.28 -25.64
C ASP A 140 11.55 31.54 -26.09
N ALA A 141 12.29 30.49 -26.48
CA ALA A 141 13.68 30.57 -26.96
C ALA A 141 13.84 30.22 -28.45
#